data_AF-A0A972SGY9-F1
#
_entry.id   AF-A0A972SGY9-F1
#
_cell.length_a   1.000
_cell.length_b   1.000
_cell.length_c   1.000
_cell.angle_alpha   90.00
_cell.angle_beta   90.00
_cell.angle_gamma   90.00
#
_symmetry.space_group_name_H-M   'P 1'
#
loop_
_entity.id
_entity.type
_entity.pdbx_description
1 polymer ?
#
loop_
_entity_poly.entity_id
_entity_poly.type
_entity_poly.pdbx_seq_one_letter_code
_entity_poly.pdbx_strand_id
1 'polypeptide(L)'
;QRYFSELKRVRADERTPYLYAKVKGYHEGMKTFAYYAHEEGVKTAHSYLKENAEKALRGSYANREPATELIVFVPKVTFEEYCHDDDCFYEKVVEKERYLRLVGYEDLKRRIKFLRSEKAYKCAPYEYGKAEALFNLISLELMRKKPNEEVLVSLRRQLTPVLAEAEERVRQFMRKGERCGN
;
A
#
# COMPACT_ATOMS: atom_id res chain seq x y z
N GLN A 1 -16.17 -6.34 12.20
CA GLN A 1 -16.26 -7.74 12.65
C GLN A 1 -16.97 -8.66 11.65
N ARG A 2 -18.12 -8.26 11.07
CA ARG A 2 -18.89 -9.06 10.08
C ARG A 2 -18.10 -9.59 8.86
N TYR A 3 -17.25 -8.76 8.23
CA TYR A 3 -16.47 -9.22 7.06
C TYR A 3 -15.49 -10.34 7.38
N PHE A 4 -14.78 -10.26 8.52
CA PHE A 4 -13.80 -11.28 8.88
C PHE A 4 -14.44 -12.63 9.23
N SER A 5 -15.65 -12.64 9.81
CA SER A 5 -16.39 -13.89 10.01
C SER A 5 -16.81 -14.53 8.69
N GLU A 6 -17.28 -13.74 7.72
CA GLU A 6 -17.68 -14.24 6.40
C GLU A 6 -16.48 -14.78 5.61
N LEU A 7 -15.33 -14.08 5.63
CA LEU A 7 -14.10 -14.52 4.99
C LEU A 7 -13.56 -15.82 5.58
N LYS A 8 -13.63 -16.00 6.91
CA LYS A 8 -13.26 -17.26 7.57
C LYS A 8 -14.17 -18.41 7.15
N ARG A 9 -15.49 -18.17 7.07
CA ARG A 9 -16.47 -19.20 6.68
C ARG A 9 -16.18 -19.79 5.30
N VAL A 10 -15.68 -18.98 4.37
CA VAL A 10 -15.37 -19.42 2.99
C VAL A 10 -13.91 -19.85 2.79
N ARG A 11 -13.10 -19.90 3.87
CA ARG A 11 -11.64 -20.16 3.83
C ARG A 11 -10.93 -19.24 2.83
N ALA A 12 -11.26 -17.95 2.85
CA ALA A 12 -10.68 -16.97 1.95
C ALA A 12 -9.17 -16.82 2.15
N ASP A 13 -8.67 -17.13 3.35
CA ASP A 13 -7.25 -17.22 3.66
C ASP A 13 -6.53 -18.27 2.84
N GLU A 14 -7.18 -19.35 2.40
CA GLU A 14 -6.56 -20.38 1.56
C GLU A 14 -6.89 -20.19 0.08
N ARG A 15 -8.12 -19.76 -0.23
CA ARG A 15 -8.61 -19.68 -1.61
C ARG A 15 -8.24 -18.38 -2.31
N THR A 16 -8.10 -17.30 -1.56
CA THR A 16 -7.70 -15.96 -2.05
C THR A 16 -6.77 -15.30 -1.02
N PRO A 17 -5.60 -15.92 -0.74
CA PRO A 17 -4.72 -15.53 0.36
C PRO A 17 -4.25 -14.08 0.25
N TYR A 18 -4.00 -13.59 -0.96
CA TYR A 18 -3.56 -12.22 -1.21
C TYR A 18 -4.65 -11.20 -0.89
N LEU A 19 -5.88 -11.42 -1.36
CA LEU A 19 -7.00 -10.52 -1.03
C LEU A 19 -7.35 -10.55 0.45
N TYR A 20 -7.32 -11.73 1.06
CA TYR A 20 -7.54 -11.88 2.50
C TYR A 20 -6.51 -11.07 3.32
N ALA A 21 -5.24 -11.13 2.94
CA ALA A 21 -4.20 -10.35 3.61
C ALA A 21 -4.31 -8.85 3.34
N LYS A 22 -4.76 -8.46 2.14
CA LYS A 22 -5.05 -7.06 1.81
C LYS A 22 -6.16 -6.48 2.70
N VAL A 23 -7.22 -7.26 2.97
CA VAL A 23 -8.27 -6.90 3.95
C VAL A 23 -7.68 -6.72 5.35
N LYS A 24 -6.76 -7.59 5.78
CA LYS A 24 -6.05 -7.44 7.06
C LYS A 24 -5.21 -6.15 7.10
N GLY A 25 -4.48 -5.84 6.03
CA GLY A 25 -3.67 -4.61 5.94
C GLY A 25 -4.53 -3.35 6.06
N TYR A 26 -5.67 -3.28 5.37
CA TYR A 26 -6.59 -2.14 5.51
C TYR A 26 -7.19 -2.04 6.92
N HIS A 27 -7.46 -3.17 7.57
CA HIS A 27 -7.94 -3.18 8.95
C HIS A 27 -6.89 -2.67 9.94
N GLU A 28 -5.62 -3.02 9.77
CA GLU A 28 -4.52 -2.48 10.59
C GLU A 28 -4.31 -0.98 10.36
N GLY A 29 -4.35 -0.55 9.10
CA GLY A 29 -4.31 0.88 8.79
C GLY A 29 -5.50 1.65 9.36
N MET A 30 -6.71 1.08 9.32
CA MET A 30 -7.89 1.67 9.96
C MET A 30 -7.68 1.89 11.47
N LYS A 31 -7.07 0.93 12.17
CA LYS A 31 -6.70 1.10 13.59
C LYS A 31 -5.68 2.21 13.79
N THR A 32 -4.73 2.33 12.87
CA THR A 32 -3.72 3.39 12.88
C THR A 32 -4.37 4.76 12.77
N PHE A 33 -5.27 4.94 11.80
CA PHE A 33 -6.04 6.18 11.67
C PHE A 33 -6.88 6.46 12.92
N ALA A 34 -7.56 5.44 13.46
CA ALA A 34 -8.39 5.60 14.66
C ALA A 34 -7.56 6.03 15.88
N TYR A 35 -6.36 5.47 16.05
CA TYR A 35 -5.45 5.83 17.15
C TYR A 35 -5.07 7.32 17.13
N TYR A 36 -4.84 7.90 15.95
CA TYR A 36 -4.52 9.32 15.78
C TYR A 36 -5.77 10.20 15.57
N ALA A 37 -6.95 9.74 15.98
CA ALA A 37 -8.24 10.44 15.81
C ALA A 37 -8.52 10.91 14.37
N HIS A 38 -8.00 10.17 13.37
CA HIS A 38 -8.07 10.56 11.97
C HIS A 38 -9.33 9.99 11.29
N GLU A 39 -10.50 10.61 11.50
CA GLU A 39 -11.80 10.10 11.04
C GLU A 39 -11.89 9.82 9.54
N GLU A 40 -11.46 10.76 8.69
CA GLU A 40 -11.53 10.56 7.23
C GLU A 40 -10.64 9.41 6.76
N GLY A 41 -9.48 9.21 7.41
CA GLY A 41 -8.61 8.06 7.18
C GLY A 41 -9.28 6.74 7.57
N VAL A 42 -9.99 6.71 8.70
CA VAL A 42 -10.80 5.55 9.13
C VAL A 42 -11.87 5.22 8.09
N LYS A 43 -12.63 6.22 7.63
CA LYS A 43 -13.68 6.04 6.60
C LYS A 43 -13.09 5.50 5.30
N THR A 44 -11.97 6.06 4.86
CA THR A 44 -11.25 5.65 3.64
C THR A 44 -10.77 4.20 3.77
N ALA A 45 -10.05 3.87 4.83
CA ALA A 45 -9.54 2.51 5.06
C ALA A 45 -10.68 1.48 5.16
N HIS A 46 -11.80 1.84 5.82
CA HIS A 46 -12.97 0.97 5.91
C HIS A 46 -13.62 0.71 4.54
N SER A 47 -13.70 1.71 3.67
CA SER A 47 -14.23 1.55 2.31
C SER A 47 -13.41 0.52 1.52
N TYR A 48 -12.08 0.68 1.49
CA TYR A 48 -11.19 -0.26 0.81
C TYR A 48 -11.20 -1.65 1.44
N LEU A 49 -11.30 -1.73 2.77
CA LEU A 49 -11.48 -3.01 3.48
C LEU A 49 -12.73 -3.74 2.97
N LYS A 50 -13.87 -3.05 2.93
CA LYS A 50 -15.14 -3.60 2.46
C LYS A 50 -15.03 -4.09 1.02
N GLU A 51 -14.55 -3.24 0.12
CA GLU A 51 -14.42 -3.58 -1.30
C GLU A 51 -13.54 -4.82 -1.52
N ASN A 52 -12.40 -4.91 -0.82
CA ASN A 52 -11.49 -6.04 -0.94
C ASN A 52 -12.05 -7.31 -0.27
N ALA A 53 -12.84 -7.17 0.80
CA ALA A 53 -13.54 -8.31 1.40
C ALA A 53 -14.58 -8.89 0.44
N GLU A 54 -15.36 -8.05 -0.25
CA GLU A 54 -16.32 -8.50 -1.27
C GLU A 54 -15.63 -9.16 -2.47
N LYS A 55 -14.45 -8.66 -2.88
CA LYS A 55 -13.62 -9.31 -3.92
C LYS A 55 -13.10 -10.67 -3.45
N ALA A 56 -12.58 -10.76 -2.22
CA ALA A 56 -12.08 -12.01 -1.64
C ALA A 56 -13.19 -13.07 -1.54
N LEU A 57 -14.39 -12.67 -1.08
CA LEU A 57 -15.56 -13.55 -1.00
C LEU A 57 -15.91 -14.11 -2.39
N ARG A 58 -16.10 -13.24 -3.39
CA ARG A 58 -16.41 -13.66 -4.76
C ARG A 58 -15.32 -14.55 -5.35
N GLY A 59 -14.06 -14.19 -5.15
CA GLY A 59 -12.92 -14.96 -5.62
C GLY A 59 -12.82 -16.35 -4.99
N SER A 60 -13.17 -16.47 -3.70
CA SER A 60 -13.18 -17.75 -2.97
C SER A 60 -14.23 -18.74 -3.49
N TYR A 61 -15.34 -18.25 -4.04
CA TYR A 61 -16.35 -19.10 -4.70
C TYR A 61 -15.95 -19.46 -6.13
N ALA A 62 -15.25 -18.58 -6.83
CA ALA A 62 -14.85 -18.77 -8.22
C ALA A 62 -13.45 -19.41 -8.39
N ASN A 63 -12.74 -19.72 -7.29
CA ASN A 63 -11.33 -20.11 -7.27
C ASN A 63 -10.44 -19.19 -8.14
N ARG A 64 -10.71 -17.88 -8.06
CA ARG A 64 -10.01 -16.86 -8.84
C ARG A 64 -9.61 -15.71 -7.93
N GLU A 65 -8.33 -15.37 -7.95
CA GLU A 65 -7.80 -14.24 -7.22
C GLU A 65 -7.58 -13.04 -8.17
N PRO A 66 -8.52 -12.06 -8.22
CA PRO A 66 -8.34 -10.89 -9.05
C PRO A 66 -7.19 -10.01 -8.54
N ALA A 67 -6.33 -9.58 -9.45
CA ALA A 67 -5.38 -8.50 -9.17
C ALA A 67 -6.14 -7.22 -8.84
N THR A 68 -5.59 -6.43 -7.91
CA THR A 68 -6.16 -5.17 -7.48
C THR A 68 -5.34 -3.99 -7.97
N GLU A 69 -5.92 -2.81 -7.95
CA GLU A 69 -5.20 -1.58 -8.26
C GLU A 69 -4.16 -1.24 -7.18
N LEU A 70 -3.02 -0.73 -7.65
CA LEU A 70 -1.98 -0.10 -6.83
C LEU A 70 -2.21 1.41 -6.86
N ILE A 71 -2.48 2.01 -5.70
CA ILE A 71 -2.75 3.44 -5.59
C ILE A 71 -1.42 4.15 -5.37
N VAL A 72 -1.07 5.04 -6.29
CA VAL A 72 0.21 5.76 -6.28
C VAL A 72 -0.08 7.26 -6.23
N PHE A 73 0.39 7.93 -5.18
CA PHE A 73 0.51 9.38 -5.17
C PHE A 73 1.57 9.83 -6.17
N VAL A 74 1.20 10.82 -7.00
CA VAL A 74 2.08 11.48 -7.97
C VAL A 74 2.18 12.95 -7.57
N PRO A 75 3.32 13.40 -7.02
CA PRO A 75 3.46 14.79 -6.59
C PRO A 75 3.49 15.72 -7.80
N LYS A 76 2.84 16.88 -7.68
CA LYS A 76 3.02 17.96 -8.66
C LYS A 76 4.44 18.53 -8.53
N VAL A 77 5.05 18.81 -9.68
CA VAL A 77 6.34 19.48 -9.77
C VAL A 77 6.10 20.82 -10.45
N THR A 78 6.51 21.89 -9.79
CA THR A 78 6.45 23.26 -10.30
C THR A 78 7.86 23.85 -10.33
N PHE A 79 8.03 24.89 -11.14
CA PHE A 79 9.25 25.67 -11.19
C PHE A 79 8.88 27.08 -10.76
N GLU A 80 9.48 27.55 -9.67
CA GLU A 80 9.30 28.91 -9.17
C GLU A 80 10.48 29.75 -9.61
N GLU A 81 10.19 30.93 -10.15
CA GLU A 81 11.21 31.88 -10.61
C GLU A 81 11.60 32.81 -9.46
N TYR A 82 12.90 32.91 -9.21
CA TYR A 82 13.50 33.81 -8.24
C TYR A 82 14.47 34.72 -8.98
N CYS A 83 14.15 36.02 -9.02
CA CYS A 83 15.02 37.03 -9.63
C CYS A 83 15.72 37.86 -8.54
N HIS A 84 17.04 38.03 -8.67
CA HIS A 84 17.84 38.96 -7.87
C HIS A 84 18.66 39.83 -8.81
N ASP A 85 18.47 41.15 -8.72
CA ASP A 85 19.00 42.13 -9.68
C ASP A 85 18.60 41.79 -11.13
N ASP A 86 19.56 41.38 -11.99
CA ASP A 86 19.36 41.03 -13.39
C ASP A 86 19.35 39.50 -13.66
N ASP A 87 19.58 38.68 -12.63
CA ASP A 87 19.66 37.22 -12.74
C ASP A 87 18.38 36.54 -12.20
N CYS A 88 17.70 35.78 -13.06
CA CYS A 88 16.57 34.93 -12.68
C CYS A 88 16.96 33.45 -12.68
N PHE A 89 16.61 32.73 -11.60
CA PHE A 89 16.83 31.30 -11.44
C PHE A 89 15.49 30.59 -11.25
N TYR A 90 15.39 29.36 -11.77
CA TYR A 90 14.23 28.51 -11.53
C TYR A 90 14.55 27.49 -10.43
N GLU A 91 13.79 27.51 -9.35
CA GLU A 91 13.86 26.47 -8.32
C GLU A 91 12.77 25.42 -8.57
N LYS A 92 13.16 24.15 -8.56
CA LYS A 92 12.23 23.03 -8.68
C LYS A 92 11.56 22.79 -7.33
N VAL A 93 10.25 23.03 -7.26
CA VAL A 93 9.44 22.77 -6.07
C VAL A 93 8.63 21.49 -6.26
N VAL A 94 8.71 20.58 -5.29
CA VAL A 94 7.97 19.32 -5.29
C VAL A 94 6.87 19.38 -4.25
N GLU A 95 5.62 19.14 -4.67
CA GLU A 95 4.47 19.09 -3.77
C GLU A 95 4.72 18.10 -2.64
N LYS A 96 4.53 18.56 -1.40
CA LYS A 96 4.63 17.74 -0.18
C LYS A 96 6.00 17.08 -0.01
N GLU A 97 7.07 17.70 -0.51
CA GLU A 97 8.43 17.14 -0.45
C GLU A 97 8.82 16.69 0.97
N ARG A 98 8.50 17.49 2.00
CA ARG A 98 8.74 17.13 3.40
C ARG A 98 8.13 15.77 3.76
N TYR A 99 6.86 15.53 3.39
CA TYR A 99 6.17 14.28 3.69
C TYR A 99 6.74 13.10 2.87
N LEU A 100 7.11 13.34 1.60
CA LEU A 100 7.76 12.33 0.76
C LEU A 100 9.09 11.87 1.34
N ARG A 101 9.92 12.82 1.81
CA ARG A 101 11.19 12.53 2.50
C ARG A 101 10.96 11.82 3.83
N LEU A 102 9.99 12.29 4.63
CA LEU A 102 9.63 11.71 5.92
C LEU A 102 9.34 10.21 5.83
N VAL A 103 8.59 9.78 4.81
CA VAL A 103 8.25 8.36 4.65
C VAL A 103 9.18 7.60 3.70
N GLY A 104 10.13 8.26 3.04
CA GLY A 104 10.95 7.63 2.00
C GLY A 104 10.08 7.09 0.85
N TYR A 105 9.09 7.87 0.40
CA TYR A 105 8.01 7.38 -0.46
C TYR A 105 8.50 6.73 -1.77
N GLU A 106 9.51 7.33 -2.43
CA GLU A 106 10.03 6.77 -3.69
C GLU A 106 10.72 5.41 -3.50
N ASP A 107 11.34 5.15 -2.34
CA ASP A 107 11.87 3.83 -2.00
C ASP A 107 10.73 2.81 -1.83
N LEU A 108 9.73 3.14 -1.00
CA LEU A 108 8.56 2.28 -0.79
C LEU A 108 7.83 1.96 -2.10
N LYS A 109 7.68 2.97 -2.97
CA LYS A 109 7.07 2.85 -4.29
C LYS A 109 7.87 1.95 -5.23
N ARG A 110 9.19 2.06 -5.25
CA ARG A 110 10.06 1.16 -6.03
C ARG A 110 9.91 -0.28 -5.54
N ARG A 111 9.93 -0.48 -4.22
CA ARG A 111 9.83 -1.80 -3.57
C ARG A 111 8.49 -2.49 -3.83
N ILE A 112 7.37 -1.78 -3.68
CA ILE A 112 6.04 -2.35 -3.99
C ILE A 112 5.87 -2.63 -5.48
N LYS A 113 6.45 -1.80 -6.36
CA LYS A 113 6.44 -2.05 -7.81
C LYS A 113 7.24 -3.28 -8.19
N PHE A 114 8.37 -3.54 -7.53
CA PHE A 114 9.14 -4.78 -7.69
C PHE A 114 8.30 -6.01 -7.33
N LEU A 115 7.64 -6.01 -6.16
CA LEU A 115 6.77 -7.12 -5.77
C LEU A 115 5.63 -7.35 -6.78
N ARG A 116 5.07 -6.26 -7.32
CA ARG A 116 4.03 -6.32 -8.34
C ARG A 116 4.53 -6.89 -9.67
N SER A 117 5.71 -6.46 -10.14
CA SER A 117 6.28 -6.95 -11.41
C SER A 117 6.64 -8.43 -11.34
N GLU A 118 7.10 -8.89 -10.19
CA GLU A 118 7.43 -10.30 -9.96
C GLU A 118 6.21 -11.19 -9.64
N LYS A 119 4.98 -10.64 -9.70
CA LYS A 119 3.75 -11.37 -9.36
C LYS A 119 3.83 -11.98 -7.96
N ALA A 120 4.32 -11.22 -6.98
CA ALA A 120 4.52 -11.68 -5.59
C ALA A 120 3.25 -12.27 -4.96
N TYR A 121 2.06 -11.89 -5.43
CA TYR A 121 0.79 -12.48 -5.00
C TYR A 121 0.71 -14.00 -5.17
N LYS A 122 1.58 -14.63 -5.98
CA LYS A 122 1.62 -16.08 -6.14
C LYS A 122 2.52 -16.81 -5.13
N CYS A 123 3.64 -16.19 -4.72
CA CYS A 123 4.67 -16.84 -3.89
C CYS A 123 4.74 -16.27 -2.46
N ALA A 124 4.29 -15.04 -2.27
CA ALA A 124 4.21 -14.33 -1.00
C ALA A 124 2.83 -13.64 -0.88
N PRO A 125 1.70 -14.35 -1.09
CA PRO A 125 0.38 -13.75 -1.16
C PRO A 125 0.04 -12.92 0.09
N TYR A 126 0.35 -13.46 1.27
CA TYR A 126 -0.02 -12.82 2.52
C TYR A 126 0.77 -11.53 2.77
N GLU A 127 2.09 -11.61 2.66
CA GLU A 127 2.97 -10.48 2.92
C GLU A 127 2.74 -9.39 1.86
N TYR A 128 2.64 -9.77 0.58
CA TYR A 128 2.41 -8.81 -0.49
C TYR A 128 1.03 -8.16 -0.40
N GLY A 129 -0.04 -8.91 -0.12
CA GLY A 129 -1.39 -8.35 0.03
C GLY A 129 -1.46 -7.31 1.14
N LYS A 130 -0.85 -7.62 2.29
CA LYS A 130 -0.75 -6.70 3.41
C LYS A 130 0.11 -5.48 3.09
N ALA A 131 1.27 -5.67 2.44
CA ALA A 131 2.15 -4.58 2.02
C ALA A 131 1.45 -3.64 1.02
N GLU A 132 0.73 -4.17 0.03
CA GLU A 132 0.01 -3.35 -0.96
C GLU A 132 -1.09 -2.51 -0.30
N ALA A 133 -1.84 -3.07 0.67
CA ALA A 133 -2.82 -2.30 1.44
C ALA A 133 -2.18 -1.15 2.22
N LEU A 134 -1.11 -1.42 2.98
CA LEU A 134 -0.45 -0.39 3.79
C LEU A 134 0.20 0.70 2.92
N PHE A 135 0.81 0.32 1.78
CA PHE A 135 1.33 1.28 0.81
C PHE A 135 0.21 2.15 0.22
N ASN A 136 -0.91 1.54 -0.19
CA ASN A 136 -2.06 2.28 -0.69
C ASN A 136 -2.55 3.32 0.33
N LEU A 137 -2.56 2.99 1.63
CA LEU A 137 -2.96 3.94 2.67
C LEU A 137 -1.97 5.10 2.85
N ILE A 138 -0.66 4.85 2.72
CA ILE A 138 0.34 5.93 2.69
C ILE A 138 0.10 6.84 1.48
N SER A 139 -0.11 6.27 0.30
CA SER A 139 -0.41 7.05 -0.93
C SER A 139 -1.67 7.88 -0.78
N LEU A 140 -2.74 7.30 -0.23
CA LEU A 140 -4.00 8.00 0.01
C LEU A 140 -3.84 9.14 1.03
N GLU A 141 -3.06 8.93 2.09
CA GLU A 141 -2.75 9.97 3.07
C GLU A 141 -1.98 11.14 2.44
N LEU A 142 -1.00 10.84 1.57
CA LEU A 142 -0.26 11.85 0.80
C LEU A 142 -1.12 12.61 -0.21
N MET A 143 -2.19 12.00 -0.74
CA MET A 143 -3.14 12.67 -1.65
C MET A 143 -3.99 13.72 -0.94
N ARG A 144 -4.08 13.70 0.39
CA ARG A 144 -4.90 14.65 1.15
C ARG A 144 -4.33 16.07 1.06
N LYS A 145 -5.20 17.06 1.29
CA LYS A 145 -4.80 18.48 1.35
C LYS A 145 -3.80 18.73 2.48
N LYS A 146 -4.01 18.11 3.64
CA LYS A 146 -3.13 18.17 4.82
C LYS A 146 -2.85 16.75 5.32
N PRO A 147 -1.77 16.10 4.85
CA PRO A 147 -1.36 14.81 5.36
C PRO A 147 -0.97 14.88 6.84
N ASN A 148 -1.26 13.84 7.60
CA ASN A 148 -0.87 13.69 8.99
C ASN A 148 0.47 12.94 9.11
N GLU A 149 1.47 13.60 9.69
CA GLU A 149 2.83 13.05 9.83
C GLU A 149 2.90 11.81 10.70
N GLU A 150 2.17 11.79 11.81
CA GLU A 150 2.20 10.67 12.77
C GLU A 150 1.60 9.40 12.16
N VAL A 151 0.49 9.56 11.43
CA VAL A 151 -0.14 8.50 10.64
C VAL A 151 0.83 7.98 9.58
N LEU A 152 1.44 8.86 8.80
CA LEU A 152 2.39 8.51 7.74
C LEU A 152 3.59 7.70 8.29
N VAL A 153 4.17 8.15 9.41
CA VAL A 153 5.27 7.45 10.08
C VAL A 153 4.82 6.10 10.62
N SER A 154 3.64 6.02 11.24
CA SER A 154 3.12 4.77 11.81
C SER A 154 2.80 3.72 10.74
N LEU A 155 2.18 4.14 9.63
CA LEU A 155 1.93 3.27 8.48
C LEU A 155 3.24 2.78 7.86
N ARG A 156 4.25 3.66 7.71
CA ARG A 156 5.59 3.26 7.23
C ARG A 156 6.23 2.21 8.15
N ARG A 157 6.16 2.41 9.47
CA ARG A 157 6.72 1.47 10.45
C ARG A 157 6.08 0.08 10.34
N GLN A 158 4.79 0.02 10.05
CA GLN A 158 4.09 -1.25 9.80
C GLN A 158 4.41 -1.84 8.42
N LEU A 159 4.52 -1.02 7.38
CA LEU A 159 4.78 -1.46 6.01
C LEU A 159 6.19 -2.04 5.83
N THR A 160 7.20 -1.40 6.41
CA THR A 160 8.62 -1.73 6.20
C THR A 160 8.97 -3.21 6.48
N PRO A 161 8.61 -3.81 7.63
CA PRO A 161 8.91 -5.21 7.89
C PRO A 161 8.14 -6.15 6.95
N VAL A 162 6.88 -5.82 6.62
CA VAL A 162 6.05 -6.64 5.71
C VAL A 162 6.62 -6.62 4.29
N LEU A 163 7.10 -5.47 3.82
CA LEU A 163 7.81 -5.35 2.54
C LEU A 163 9.08 -6.21 2.52
N ALA A 164 9.89 -6.15 3.57
CA ALA A 164 11.13 -6.91 3.65
C ALA A 164 10.85 -8.43 3.61
N GLU A 165 9.82 -8.90 4.30
CA GLU A 165 9.43 -10.31 4.28
C GLU A 165 8.92 -10.74 2.90
N ALA A 166 8.06 -9.93 2.26
CA ALA A 166 7.57 -10.20 0.92
C ALA A 166 8.72 -10.28 -0.11
N GLU A 167 9.68 -9.34 -0.03
CA GLU A 167 10.85 -9.30 -0.91
C GLU A 167 11.75 -10.53 -0.70
N GLU A 168 11.98 -10.94 0.55
CA GLU A 168 12.79 -12.12 0.83
C GLU A 168 12.13 -13.38 0.27
N ARG A 169 10.81 -13.54 0.42
CA ARG A 169 10.08 -14.67 -0.16
C ARG A 169 10.19 -14.69 -1.69
N VAL A 170 10.02 -13.54 -2.36
CA VAL A 170 10.22 -13.44 -3.81
C VAL A 170 11.65 -13.83 -4.20
N ARG A 171 12.66 -13.31 -3.49
CA ARG A 171 14.07 -13.64 -3.76
C ARG A 171 14.39 -15.12 -3.53
N GLN A 172 13.80 -15.76 -2.53
CA GLN A 172 13.96 -17.20 -2.30
C GLN A 172 13.43 -18.04 -3.46
N PHE A 173 12.31 -17.65 -4.05
CA PHE A 173 11.81 -18.27 -5.29
C PHE A 173 12.77 -18.02 -6.47
N MET A 174 13.20 -16.78 -6.67
CA MET A 174 14.15 -16.42 -7.74
C MET A 174 15.47 -17.19 -7.65
N ARG A 175 15.99 -17.40 -6.44
CA ARG A 175 17.23 -18.19 -6.21
C ARG A 175 17.10 -19.66 -6.62
N LYS A 176 15.88 -20.20 -6.65
CA LYS A 176 15.60 -21.57 -7.13
C LYS A 176 15.47 -21.67 -8.64
N GLY A 177 15.69 -20.56 -9.37
CA GLY A 177 15.52 -20.49 -10.83
C GLY A 177 14.08 -20.30 -11.28
N GLU A 178 13.14 -20.15 -10.34
CA GLU A 178 11.72 -19.98 -10.60
C GLU A 178 11.32 -18.51 -10.48
N ARG A 179 10.33 -18.07 -11.27
CA ARG A 179 9.64 -16.80 -11.02
C ARG A 179 8.34 -17.14 -10.31
N CYS A 180 7.85 -16.29 -9.42
CA CYS A 180 6.55 -16.56 -8.77
C CYS A 180 5.40 -16.79 -9.76
N GLY A 181 5.57 -16.40 -11.03
CA GLY A 181 4.62 -16.61 -12.12
C GLY A 181 4.76 -17.86 -12.98
N ASN A 182 5.87 -18.60 -12.90
CA ASN A 182 6.23 -19.73 -13.77
C ASN A 182 6.60 -20.97 -12.95
#